data_AF-A0A7W8DTQ6-F1
#
_entry.id   AF-A0A7W8DTQ6-F1
#
_cell.length_a   1.000
_cell.length_b   1.000
_cell.length_c   1.000
_cell.angle_alpha   90.00
_cell.angle_beta   90.00
_cell.angle_gamma   90.00
#
_symmetry.space_group_name_H-M   'P 1'
#
loop_
_entity.id
_entity.type
_entity.pdbx_description
1 polymer ?
#
loop_
_entity_poly.entity_id
_entity_poly.type
_entity_poly.pdbx_seq_one_letter_code
_entity_poly.pdbx_strand_id
1 'polypeptide(L)' 'MTHHIDNRQFSTRKITRHVLDVAEHCRKNGLDKAQERKLLLLFGRFASRHELQMNIRRLPTALR' A
#
# COMPACT_ATOMS: atom_id res chain seq x y z
N MET A 1 17.05 -25.42 -23.12
CA MET A 1 17.83 -24.75 -22.07
C MET A 1 16.87 -24.13 -21.07
N THR A 2 16.52 -24.86 -20.01
CA THR A 2 15.56 -24.41 -18.99
C THR A 2 16.28 -23.50 -18.00
N HIS A 3 15.91 -22.22 -18.01
CA HIS A 3 16.46 -21.20 -17.12
C HIS A 3 15.91 -21.46 -15.70
N HIS A 4 16.71 -22.09 -14.85
CA HIS A 4 16.37 -22.25 -13.43
C HIS A 4 16.46 -20.88 -12.77
N ILE A 5 15.30 -20.30 -12.42
CA ILE A 5 15.27 -19.10 -11.59
C ILE A 5 15.60 -19.53 -10.17
N ASP A 6 16.75 -19.08 -9.68
CA ASP A 6 17.23 -19.35 -8.33
C ASP A 6 16.42 -18.52 -7.31
N ASN A 7 15.53 -19.20 -6.57
CA ASN A 7 14.63 -18.59 -5.59
C ASN A 7 15.34 -18.14 -4.30
N ARG A 8 16.66 -18.31 -4.18
CA ARG A 8 17.40 -18.10 -2.92
C ARG A 8 17.68 -16.63 -2.60
N GLN A 9 17.37 -15.71 -3.52
CA GLN A 9 17.56 -14.26 -3.34
C GLN A 9 16.40 -13.52 -2.64
N PHE A 10 15.27 -14.19 -2.35
CA PHE A 10 14.14 -13.54 -1.67
C PHE A 10 14.34 -13.32 -0.16
N SER A 11 15.42 -13.84 0.42
CA SER A 11 15.57 -13.89 1.88
C SER A 11 16.28 -12.69 2.53
N THR A 12 16.77 -11.70 1.77
CA THR A 12 17.65 -10.64 2.33
C THR A 12 17.19 -9.21 2.11
N ARG A 13 16.09 -8.96 1.41
CA ARG A 13 15.47 -7.63 1.49
C ARG A 13 14.62 -7.60 2.73
N LYS A 14 15.14 -6.95 3.76
CA LYS A 14 14.40 -6.48 4.93
C LYS A 14 13.09 -5.85 4.46
N ILE A 15 12.04 -6.65 4.34
CA ILE A 15 10.67 -6.18 4.37
C ILE A 15 10.45 -5.85 5.83
N THR A 16 11.08 -4.77 6.31
CA THR A 16 10.48 -3.98 7.37
C THR A 16 9.11 -3.67 6.82
N ARG A 17 8.10 -4.43 7.28
CA ARG A 17 6.70 -4.13 7.03
C ARG A 17 6.52 -2.75 7.65
N HIS A 18 6.74 -1.71 6.85
CA HIS A 18 6.49 -0.33 7.22
C HIS A 18 4.97 -0.22 7.30
N VAL A 19 4.46 -0.63 8.47
CA VAL A 19 3.09 -0.40 8.90
C VAL A 19 2.96 1.10 9.13
N LEU A 20 2.04 1.69 8.39
CA LEU A 20 1.73 3.10 8.45
C LEU A 20 0.38 3.24 9.15
N ASP A 21 0.24 4.26 9.99
CA ASP A 21 -1.08 4.65 10.48
C ASP A 21 -1.91 5.13 9.28
N VAL A 22 -3.06 4.49 9.08
CA VAL A 22 -3.92 4.73 7.92
C VAL A 22 -4.38 6.19 7.87
N ALA A 23 -4.70 6.79 9.02
CA ALA A 23 -5.16 8.17 9.10
C ALA A 23 -4.01 9.15 8.82
N GLU A 24 -2.80 8.88 9.33
CA GLU A 24 -1.64 9.71 9.01
C GLU A 24 -1.28 9.66 7.52
N HIS A 25 -1.35 8.47 6.93
CA HIS A 25 -1.13 8.29 5.51
C HIS A 25 -2.21 8.99 4.67
N CYS A 26 -3.48 8.92 5.07
CA CYS A 26 -4.57 9.62 4.41
C CYS A 26 -4.38 11.14 4.43
N ARG A 27 -4.02 11.70 5.59
CA ARG A 27 -3.70 13.13 5.73
C ARG A 27 -2.54 13.55 4.82
N LYS A 28 -1.45 12.76 4.76
CA LYS A 28 -0.28 13.06 3.93
C LYS A 28 -0.56 13.02 2.43
N ASN A 29 -1.48 12.17 1.99
CA ASN A 29 -1.82 12.03 0.57
C ASN A 29 -3.05 12.86 0.15
N GLY A 30 -3.63 13.67 1.04
CA GLY A 30 -4.81 14.48 0.74
C GLY A 30 -6.05 13.65 0.42
N LEU A 31 -6.18 12.46 1.03
CA LEU A 31 -7.30 11.56 0.81
C LEU A 31 -8.59 12.09 1.46
N ASP A 32 -9.70 11.92 0.76
CA ASP A 32 -11.02 12.31 1.27
C ASP A 32 -11.40 11.48 2.52
N LYS A 33 -12.16 12.09 3.45
CA LYS A 33 -12.61 11.43 4.69
C LYS A 33 -13.43 10.16 4.44
N ALA A 34 -14.11 10.03 3.30
CA ALA A 34 -14.80 8.81 2.93
C ALA A 34 -13.81 7.68 2.55
N GLN A 35 -12.71 8.00 1.87
CA GLN A 35 -11.65 7.04 1.57
C GLN A 35 -10.90 6.64 2.84
N GLU A 36 -10.59 7.59 3.72
CA GLU A 36 -9.96 7.29 5.01
C GLU A 36 -10.80 6.32 5.84
N ARG A 37 -12.11 6.58 6.00
CA ARG A 37 -13.02 5.68 6.72
C ARG A 37 -13.09 4.30 6.09
N LYS A 38 -13.10 4.22 4.76
CA LYS A 38 -13.08 2.94 4.04
C LYS A 38 -11.79 2.17 4.30
N LEU A 39 -10.64 2.83 4.22
CA LEU A 39 -9.33 2.22 4.47
C LEU A 39 -9.19 1.77 5.93
N LEU A 40 -9.70 2.56 6.88
CA LEU A 40 -9.77 2.18 8.29
C LEU A 40 -10.69 0.97 8.53
N LEU A 41 -11.79 0.85 7.80
CA LEU A 41 -12.67 -0.32 7.89
C LEU A 41 -12.02 -1.58 7.30
N LEU A 42 -11.27 -1.44 6.20
CA LEU A 42 -10.62 -2.56 5.52
C LEU A 42 -9.38 -3.07 6.25
N PHE A 43 -8.51 -2.16 6.70
CA PHE A 43 -7.19 -2.52 7.25
C PHE A 43 -7.07 -2.27 8.75
N GLY A 44 -7.97 -1.51 9.34
CA GLY A 44 -7.85 -1.06 10.73
C GLY A 44 -6.95 0.17 10.87
N ARG A 45 -6.32 0.31 12.05
CA ARG A 45 -5.48 1.47 12.38
C ARG A 45 -4.17 1.50 11.59
N PHE A 46 -3.62 0.33 11.27
CA PHE A 46 -2.31 0.17 10.66
C PHE A 46 -2.42 -0.67 9.40
N ALA A 47 -1.75 -0.23 8.33
CA ALA A 47 -1.70 -0.94 7.07
C ALA A 47 -0.32 -0.83 6.45
N SER A 48 0.07 -1.81 5.64
CA SER A 48 1.32 -1.72 4.89
C SER A 48 1.21 -0.68 3.78
N ARG A 49 2.32 -0.03 3.44
CA ARG A 49 2.37 0.92 2.30
C ARG A 49 1.80 0.33 1.01
N HIS A 50 2.08 -0.95 0.73
CA HIS A 50 1.56 -1.64 -0.46
C HIS A 50 0.03 -1.78 -0.43
N GLU A 51 -0.53 -2.18 0.72
CA GLU A 51 -1.98 -2.34 0.90
C GLU A 51 -2.71 -1.02 0.71
N LEU A 52 -2.18 0.07 1.29
CA LEU A 52 -2.70 1.41 1.11
C LEU A 52 -2.62 1.84 -0.36
N GLN A 53 -1.47 1.72 -1.02
CA GLN A 53 -1.30 2.13 -2.43
C GLN A 53 -2.21 1.38 -3.40
N MET A 54 -2.51 0.11 -3.12
CA MET A 54 -3.40 -0.71 -3.95
C MET A 54 -4.88 -0.31 -3.78
N ASN A 55 -5.26 0.22 -2.62
CA ASN A 55 -6.65 0.48 -2.27
C ASN A 55 -7.04 1.95 -2.28
N ILE A 56 -6.06 2.85 -2.18
CA ILE A 56 -6.22 4.24 -2.55
C ILE A 56 -6.60 4.24 -4.01
N ARG A 57 -7.87 4.54 -4.30
CA ARG A 57 -8.28 4.81 -5.68
C ARG A 57 -7.37 5.93 -6.15
N ARG A 58 -6.43 5.61 -7.06
CA ARG A 58 -5.90 6.62 -7.97
C ARG A 58 -7.15 7.24 -8.55
N LEU A 59 -7.47 8.47 -8.16
CA LEU A 59 -8.35 9.28 -8.98
C LEU A 59 -7.74 9.12 -10.37
N PRO A 60 -8.43 8.49 -11.34
CA PRO A 60 -7.87 8.39 -12.67
C PRO A 60 -7.58 9.83 -13.02
N THR A 61 -6.29 10.17 -13.18
CA THR A 61 -5.88 11.47 -13.69
C THR A 61 -6.74 11.62 -14.92
N ALA A 62 -7.71 12.54 -14.87
CA ALA A 62 -8.70 12.67 -15.92
C ALA A 62 -7.88 12.72 -17.21
N LEU A 63 -8.06 11.68 -18.03
CA LEU A 63 -7.43 11.56 -19.33
C LEU A 63 -7.80 12.86 -20.04
N ARG A 64 -6.77 13.67 -20.25
CA ARG A 64 -6.86 14.97 -20.91
C ARG A 64 -6.90 14.75 -22.41
#